data_AF-A0A9Q0X157-F1
#
_entry.id   AF-A0A9Q0X157-F1
#
_cell.length_a   1.000
_cell.length_b   1.000
_cell.length_c   1.000
_cell.angle_alpha   90.00
_cell.angle_beta   90.00
_cell.angle_gamma   90.00
#
_symmetry.space_group_name_H-M   'P 1'
#
loop_
_entity.id
_entity.type
_entity.pdbx_description
1 polymer ?
#
loop_
_entity_poly.entity_id
_entity_poly.type
_entity_poly.pdbx_seq_one_letter_code
_entity_poly.pdbx_strand_id
1 'polypeptide(L)'
;MRECLRSLKQSHKDDDAKVKRAFQTLLTYMGNVAKNPSEEKFRKIRLNNQTFQDRVGSLQGGIRFLELCGFEKIEGDEFLFLARDKVDMAVLNSAGSELTSAINNPFFGVL
;
A
#
# COMPACT_ATOMS: atom_id res chain seq x y z
N MET A 1 -4.40 8.12 -5.62
CA MET A 1 -4.12 6.68 -5.45
C MET A 1 -3.67 6.03 -6.75
N ARG A 2 -4.51 6.04 -7.80
CA ARG A 2 -4.20 5.46 -9.12
C ARG A 2 -2.87 5.93 -9.69
N GLU A 3 -2.60 7.23 -9.60
CA GLU A 3 -1.33 7.83 -10.01
C GLU A 3 -0.11 7.24 -9.31
N CYS A 4 -0.18 6.99 -7.99
CA CYS A 4 0.92 6.37 -7.25
C CYS A 4 1.18 4.94 -7.72
N LEU A 5 0.12 4.16 -7.97
CA LEU A 5 0.25 2.80 -8.49
C LEU A 5 0.78 2.79 -9.93
N ARG A 6 0.38 3.77 -10.76
CA ARG A 6 0.89 3.96 -12.12
C ARG A 6 2.38 4.27 -12.10
N SER A 7 2.81 5.25 -11.29
CA SER A 7 4.23 5.58 -11.13
C SER A 7 5.04 4.39 -10.61
N LEU A 8 4.53 3.65 -9.62
CA LEU A 8 5.20 2.45 -9.09
C LEU A 8 5.41 1.41 -10.19
N LYS A 9 4.39 1.13 -11.01
CA LYS A 9 4.52 0.20 -12.14
C LYS A 9 5.52 0.72 -13.19
N GLN A 10 5.47 1.99 -13.54
CA GLN A 10 6.35 2.58 -14.56
C GLN A 10 7.83 2.62 -14.13
N SER A 11 8.11 2.90 -12.86
CA SER A 11 9.48 2.89 -12.29
C SER A 11 10.08 1.48 -12.20
N HIS A 12 9.27 0.43 -12.33
CA HIS A 12 9.68 -0.97 -12.21
C HIS A 12 9.18 -1.83 -13.38
N LYS A 13 9.08 -1.24 -14.58
CA LYS A 13 8.54 -1.86 -15.81
C LYS A 13 9.25 -3.14 -16.25
N ASP A 14 10.50 -3.34 -15.84
CA ASP A 14 11.31 -4.51 -16.19
C ASP A 14 11.16 -5.64 -15.15
N ASP A 15 10.39 -5.43 -14.07
CA ASP A 15 10.17 -6.39 -12.99
C ASP A 15 8.69 -6.44 -12.55
N ASP A 16 7.84 -6.90 -13.47
CA ASP A 16 6.40 -7.10 -13.25
C ASP A 16 6.12 -8.00 -12.03
N ALA A 17 6.98 -8.99 -11.76
CA ALA A 17 6.84 -9.87 -10.61
C ALA A 17 6.98 -9.10 -9.30
N LYS A 18 7.95 -8.19 -9.21
CA LYS A 18 8.12 -7.31 -8.04
C LYS A 18 6.96 -6.35 -7.88
N VAL A 19 6.51 -5.69 -8.96
CA VAL A 19 5.34 -4.80 -8.94
C VAL A 19 4.09 -5.54 -8.44
N LYS A 20 3.83 -6.74 -8.97
CA LYS A 20 2.68 -7.55 -8.56
C LYS A 20 2.74 -7.94 -7.08
N ARG A 21 3.91 -8.34 -6.57
CA ARG A 21 4.09 -8.65 -5.14
C ARG A 21 3.85 -7.43 -4.25
N ALA A 22 4.27 -6.24 -4.71
CA ALA A 22 4.02 -5.00 -4.00
C ALA A 22 2.53 -4.71 -3.87
N PHE A 23 1.80 -4.76 -4.99
CA PHE A 23 0.35 -4.53 -5.00
C PHE A 23 -0.39 -5.56 -4.15
N GLN A 24 -0.01 -6.84 -4.20
CA GLN A 24 -0.60 -7.87 -3.35
C GLN A 24 -0.35 -7.60 -1.85
N THR A 25 0.84 -7.10 -1.50
CA THR A 25 1.18 -6.75 -0.11
C THR A 25 0.38 -5.55 0.37
N LEU A 26 0.29 -4.50 -0.45
CA LEU A 26 -0.57 -3.33 -0.17
C LEU A 26 -2.04 -3.73 -0.02
N LEU A 27 -2.54 -4.61 -0.89
CA LEU A 27 -3.93 -5.10 -0.84
C LEU A 27 -4.19 -5.88 0.44
N THR A 28 -3.19 -6.66 0.90
CA THR A 28 -3.27 -7.37 2.18
C THR A 28 -3.37 -6.40 3.34
N TYR A 29 -2.58 -5.32 3.35
CA TYR A 29 -2.68 -4.30 4.41
C TYR A 29 -4.05 -3.62 4.43
N MET A 30 -4.54 -3.15 3.28
CA MET A 30 -5.86 -2.52 3.20
C MET A 30 -6.98 -3.48 3.62
N GLY A 31 -6.92 -4.74 3.16
CA GLY A 31 -7.91 -5.76 3.51
C GLY A 31 -7.90 -6.14 4.99
N ASN A 32 -6.73 -6.20 5.62
CA ASN A 32 -6.62 -6.51 7.05
C ASN A 32 -7.22 -5.40 7.91
N VAL A 33 -6.92 -4.14 7.60
CA VAL A 33 -7.52 -2.98 8.30
C VAL A 33 -9.02 -2.93 8.06
N ALA A 34 -9.49 -3.07 6.81
CA ALA A 34 -10.91 -3.01 6.48
C ALA A 34 -11.73 -4.12 7.19
N LYS A 35 -11.17 -5.32 7.32
CA LYS A 35 -11.83 -6.45 8.01
C LYS A 35 -11.83 -6.30 9.52
N ASN A 36 -10.75 -5.78 10.10
CA ASN A 36 -10.55 -5.72 11.54
C ASN A 36 -9.99 -4.34 11.94
N PRO A 37 -10.79 -3.26 11.79
CA PRO A 37 -10.28 -1.90 11.96
C PRO A 37 -9.88 -1.60 13.40
N SER A 38 -10.38 -2.33 14.39
CA SER A 38 -10.04 -2.15 15.81
C SER A 38 -8.72 -2.83 16.22
N GLU A 39 -8.18 -3.71 15.39
CA GLU A 39 -7.00 -4.52 15.70
C GLU A 39 -5.72 -3.77 15.29
N GLU A 40 -4.97 -3.31 16.29
CA GLU A 40 -3.84 -2.39 16.11
C GLU A 40 -2.72 -2.98 15.27
N LYS A 41 -2.44 -4.29 15.39
CA LYS A 41 -1.35 -4.94 14.64
C LYS A 41 -1.55 -4.86 13.12
N PHE A 42 -2.78 -4.64 12.64
CA PHE A 42 -3.07 -4.43 11.22
C PHE A 42 -2.91 -2.98 10.77
N ARG A 43 -2.91 -2.04 11.72
CA ARG A 43 -2.73 -0.60 11.47
C ARG A 43 -1.32 -0.10 11.76
N LYS A 44 -0.40 -0.94 12.25
CA LYS A 44 1.00 -0.60 12.53
C LYS A 44 1.94 -1.44 11.67
N ILE A 45 2.81 -0.78 10.91
CA ILE A 45 3.80 -1.41 10.02
C ILE A 45 5.19 -0.89 10.41
N ARG A 46 6.14 -1.79 10.68
CA ARG A 46 7.51 -1.42 11.00
C ARG A 46 8.30 -1.13 9.72
N LEU A 47 8.84 0.08 9.59
CA LEU A 47 9.58 0.49 8.39
C LEU A 47 10.87 -0.31 8.21
N ASN A 48 11.58 -0.66 9.28
CA ASN A 48 12.80 -1.47 9.20
C ASN A 48 12.57 -2.98 8.97
N ASN A 49 11.32 -3.42 8.80
CA ASN A 49 11.06 -4.83 8.51
C ASN A 49 11.55 -5.18 7.09
N GLN A 50 12.45 -6.16 6.97
CA GLN A 50 13.05 -6.52 5.68
C GLN A 50 12.00 -6.95 4.64
N THR A 51 11.02 -7.76 5.03
CA THR A 51 9.94 -8.17 4.13
C THR A 51 9.12 -6.99 3.63
N PHE A 52 8.84 -6.01 4.49
CA PHE A 52 8.19 -4.77 4.09
C PHE A 52 9.06 -3.97 3.12
N GLN A 53 10.35 -3.81 3.42
CA GLN A 53 11.29 -3.09 2.56
C GLN A 53 11.42 -3.72 1.18
N ASP A 54 11.59 -5.03 1.09
CA ASP A 54 11.74 -5.77 -0.16
C ASP A 54 10.49 -5.66 -1.06
N ARG A 55 9.31 -5.58 -0.44
CA ARG A 55 8.03 -5.62 -1.15
C ARG A 55 7.41 -4.25 -1.42
N VAL A 56 7.57 -3.28 -0.53
CA VAL A 56 6.84 -2.01 -0.55
C VAL A 56 7.74 -0.83 -0.19
N GLY A 57 8.52 -0.95 0.90
CA GLY A 57 9.29 0.16 1.46
C GLY A 57 10.37 0.72 0.53
N SER A 58 11.01 -0.15 -0.27
CA SER A 58 12.02 0.24 -1.25
C SER A 58 11.46 0.70 -2.60
N LEU A 59 10.15 0.59 -2.81
CA LEU A 59 9.52 0.95 -4.08
C LEU A 59 9.05 2.40 -4.07
N GLN A 60 9.45 3.15 -5.09
CA GLN A 60 9.02 4.53 -5.26
C GLN A 60 7.49 4.56 -5.41
N GLY A 61 6.80 5.14 -4.42
CA GLY A 61 5.33 5.21 -4.37
C GLY A 61 4.66 4.24 -3.40
N GLY A 62 5.37 3.23 -2.87
CA GLY A 62 4.80 2.26 -1.92
C GLY A 62 4.40 2.90 -0.58
N ILE A 63 5.32 3.63 0.04
CA ILE A 63 5.05 4.40 1.27
C ILE A 63 4.01 5.48 1.00
N ARG A 64 4.14 6.21 -0.12
CA ARG A 64 3.19 7.27 -0.49
C ARG A 64 1.76 6.75 -0.65
N PHE A 65 1.59 5.54 -1.18
CA PHE A 65 0.27 4.91 -1.25
C PHE A 65 -0.32 4.67 0.13
N LEU A 66 0.47 4.18 1.10
CA LEU A 66 0.02 3.99 2.48
C LEU A 66 -0.35 5.32 3.14
N GLU A 67 0.43 6.39 2.89
CA GLU A 67 0.10 7.75 3.35
C GLU A 67 -1.25 8.24 2.82
N LEU A 68 -1.53 8.00 1.53
CA LEU A 68 -2.83 8.33 0.93
C LEU A 68 -3.99 7.52 1.51
N CYS A 69 -3.70 6.36 2.12
CA CYS A 69 -4.69 5.55 2.83
C CYS A 69 -4.84 5.95 4.31
N GLY A 70 -4.14 7.00 4.75
CA GLY A 70 -4.21 7.55 6.11
C GLY A 70 -3.12 7.06 7.07
N PHE A 71 -2.14 6.27 6.61
CA PHE A 71 -1.00 5.91 7.46
C PHE A 71 -0.06 7.10 7.62
N GLU A 72 0.46 7.29 8.82
CA GLU A 72 1.39 8.36 9.13
C GLU A 72 2.68 7.78 9.71
N LYS A 73 3.81 8.42 9.43
CA LYS A 73 5.06 8.05 10.07
C LYS A 73 5.07 8.50 11.52
N ILE A 74 5.43 7.60 12.42
CA ILE A 74 5.50 7.85 13.86
C ILE A 74 6.82 7.35 14.42
N GLU A 75 7.12 7.74 15.67
CA GLU A 75 8.30 7.26 16.41
C GLU A 75 9.60 7.52 15.63
N GLY A 76 9.76 8.73 15.08
CA GLY A 76 10.95 9.11 14.32
C GLY A 76 11.14 8.32 13.02
N ASP A 77 10.05 8.07 12.29
CA ASP A 77 10.03 7.28 11.06
C ASP A 77 10.40 5.80 11.25
N GLU A 78 10.18 5.23 12.45
CA GLU A 78 10.34 3.78 12.66
C GLU A 78 9.10 2.98 12.21
N PHE A 79 7.91 3.58 12.29
CA PHE A 79 6.65 2.92 11.94
C PHE A 79 5.77 3.78 11.05
N LEU A 80 4.98 3.11 10.21
CA LEU A 80 3.75 3.65 9.65
C LEU A 80 2.57 3.20 10.52
N PHE A 81 1.72 4.15 10.91
CA PHE A 81 0.58 3.89 11.77
C PHE A 81 -0.69 4.56 11.25
N LEU A 82 -1.79 3.82 11.21
CA LEU A 82 -3.13 4.34 10.92
C LEU A 82 -3.92 4.43 12.22
N ALA A 83 -4.17 5.65 12.69
CA ALA A 83 -4.96 5.88 13.89
C ALA A 83 -6.41 5.40 13.70
N ARG A 84 -7.05 4.93 14.79
CA ARG A 84 -8.39 4.31 14.73
C ARG A 84 -9.45 5.25 14.15
N ASP A 85 -9.42 6.49 14.59
CA ASP A 85 -10.29 7.59 14.22
C ASP A 85 -10.04 8.10 12.79
N LYS A 86 -8.87 7.80 12.22
CA LYS A 86 -8.51 8.11 10.83
C LYS A 86 -8.83 6.99 9.84
N VAL A 87 -9.38 5.87 10.30
CA VAL A 87 -9.79 4.77 9.40
C VAL A 87 -11.00 5.21 8.57
N ASP A 88 -10.75 5.50 7.29
CA ASP A 88 -11.80 5.81 6.31
C ASP A 88 -12.06 4.58 5.42
N MET A 89 -13.23 3.95 5.63
CA MET A 89 -13.63 2.76 4.87
C MET A 89 -13.85 3.05 3.39
N ALA A 90 -14.26 4.26 3.01
CA ALA A 90 -14.40 4.62 1.61
C ALA A 90 -13.02 4.67 0.95
N VAL A 91 -12.03 5.27 1.61
CA VAL A 91 -10.64 5.29 1.15
C VAL A 91 -10.06 3.88 1.04
N LEU A 92 -10.24 3.03 2.06
CA LEU A 92 -9.75 1.65 2.03
C LEU A 92 -10.40 0.81 0.90
N ASN A 93 -11.70 0.97 0.68
CA ASN A 93 -12.40 0.27 -0.39
C ASN A 93 -11.95 0.76 -1.78
N SER A 94 -11.79 2.08 -1.97
CA SER A 94 -11.23 2.64 -3.19
C SER A 94 -9.79 2.16 -3.44
N ALA A 95 -8.94 2.16 -2.41
CA ALA A 95 -7.58 1.65 -2.46
C ALA A 95 -7.55 0.17 -2.89
N GLY A 96 -8.40 -0.66 -2.28
CA GLY A 96 -8.53 -2.08 -2.61
C GLY A 96 -9.00 -2.33 -4.04
N SER A 97 -9.95 -1.53 -4.53
CA SER A 97 -10.42 -1.61 -5.93
C SER A 97 -9.32 -1.25 -6.93
N GLU A 98 -8.60 -0.14 -6.69
CA GLU A 98 -7.49 0.29 -7.53
C GLU A 98 -6.35 -0.74 -7.56
N LEU A 99 -6.00 -1.33 -6.41
CA LEU A 99 -5.00 -2.41 -6.32
C LEU A 99 -5.44 -3.67 -7.07
N THR A 100 -6.71 -4.06 -6.91
CA THR A 100 -7.28 -5.22 -7.62
C THR A 100 -7.25 -5.02 -9.13
N SER A 101 -7.63 -3.81 -9.58
CA SER A 101 -7.51 -3.40 -10.98
C SER A 101 -6.06 -3.47 -11.46
N ALA A 102 -5.12 -2.95 -10.68
CA ALA A 102 -3.69 -2.95 -11.02
C ALA A 102 -3.08 -4.35 -11.14
N ILE A 103 -3.55 -5.31 -10.34
CA ILE A 103 -3.07 -6.70 -10.35
C ILE A 103 -3.64 -7.49 -11.53
N ASN A 104 -4.91 -7.25 -11.88
CA ASN A 104 -5.64 -8.07 -12.86
C ASN A 104 -5.70 -7.46 -14.26
N ASN A 105 -5.41 -6.16 -14.41
CA ASN A 105 -5.48 -5.48 -15.70
C ASN A 105 -4.07 -5.32 -16.31
N PRO A 106 -3.75 -6.02 -17.42
CA PRO A 106 -2.46 -5.89 -18.10
C PRO A 106 -2.19 -4.46 -18.60
N PHE A 107 -3.25 -3.70 -18.91
CA PHE A 107 -3.18 -2.31 -19.37
C PHE A 107 -3.21 -1.28 -18.23
N PHE A 108 -3.17 -1.70 -16.96
CA PHE A 108 -3.11 -0.74 -15.85
C PHE A 108 -1.90 0.19 -15.99
N GLY A 109 -2.14 1.50 -15.97
CA GLY A 109 -1.10 2.52 -16.07
C GLY A 109 -0.57 2.78 -17.49
N VAL A 110 -1.22 2.21 -18.52
CA VAL A 110 -1.05 2.57 -19.93
C VAL A 110 -2.05 3.69 -20.23
N LEU A 111 -1.55 4.84 -20.72
CA LEU A 111 -2.14 6.20 -20.78
C LEU A 111 -1.63 7.12 -19.67
#